data_AF-M6R7I1-F1
#
_entry.id   AF-M6R7I1-F1
#
_cell.length_a   1.000
_cell.length_b   1.000
_cell.length_c   1.000
_cell.angle_alpha   90.00
_cell.angle_beta   90.00
_cell.angle_gamma   90.00
#
_symmetry.space_group_name_H-M   'P 1'
#
loop_
_entity.id
_entity.type
_entity.pdbx_description
1 polymer ?
#
loop_
_entity_poly.entity_id
_entity_poly.type
_entity_poly.pdbx_seq_one_letter_code
_entity_poly.pdbx_strand_id
1 'polypeptide(L)'
;MNSLDPSLSRTIGGNTTCVFIQAQSGERYIIDCGSGIRQLGNDLLAEGLKPGDTVHILITHTHWDHIQGWMFFKPAYFPGVNIHFYSTIPNLQERFERQQNEEHFPVTLSSMMSNKTFHLLEKMKVLKSVL
;
A
#
# COMPACT_ATOMS: atom_id res chain seq x y z
N MET A 1 31.14 -7.94 11.80
CA MET A 1 29.75 -8.17 12.26
C MET A 1 29.38 -7.35 13.50
N ASN A 2 30.29 -7.07 14.44
CA ASN A 2 29.98 -6.31 15.67
C ASN A 2 30.00 -4.76 15.52
N SER A 3 30.03 -4.25 14.30
CA SER A 3 30.14 -2.82 13.98
C SER A 3 28.99 -2.29 13.12
N LEU A 4 27.99 -3.14 12.84
CA LEU A 4 26.77 -2.74 12.15
C LEU A 4 25.72 -2.36 13.18
N ASP A 5 24.79 -1.48 12.80
CA ASP A 5 23.61 -1.17 13.60
C ASP A 5 22.92 -2.48 14.06
N PRO A 6 22.42 -2.57 15.30
CA PRO A 6 21.78 -3.79 15.81
C PRO A 6 20.70 -4.36 14.88
N SER A 7 19.96 -3.50 14.17
CA SER A 7 18.94 -3.89 13.17
C SER A 7 19.52 -4.56 11.91
N LEU A 8 20.81 -4.34 11.62
CA LEU A 8 21.55 -4.93 10.50
C LEU A 8 22.40 -6.14 10.92
N SER A 9 22.66 -6.30 12.23
CA SER A 9 23.47 -7.40 12.78
C SER A 9 22.65 -8.61 13.24
N ARG A 10 21.32 -8.46 13.34
CA ARG A 10 20.37 -9.50 13.79
C ARG A 10 19.10 -9.46 12.95
N THR A 11 18.58 -10.63 12.57
CA THR A 11 17.32 -10.79 11.82
C THR A 11 16.10 -10.68 12.74
N ILE A 12 15.99 -9.61 13.52
CA ILE A 12 14.85 -9.35 14.42
C ILE A 12 14.50 -7.87 14.38
N GLY A 13 13.26 -7.58 13.98
CA GLY A 13 12.76 -6.22 13.73
C GLY A 13 12.81 -5.84 12.25
N GLY A 14 12.09 -4.77 11.89
CA GLY A 14 12.00 -4.25 10.53
C GLY A 14 10.57 -4.09 10.03
N ASN A 15 10.46 -3.46 8.87
CA ASN A 15 9.19 -3.31 8.17
C ASN A 15 8.79 -4.63 7.50
N THR A 16 7.51 -5.02 7.58
CA THR A 16 6.96 -6.12 6.79
C THR A 16 6.74 -5.68 5.33
N THR A 17 6.46 -6.64 4.46
CA THR A 17 6.51 -6.52 2.99
C THR A 17 5.90 -5.22 2.45
N CYS A 18 6.74 -4.43 1.77
CA CYS A 18 6.37 -3.23 1.05
C CYS A 18 7.49 -2.91 0.05
N VAL A 19 7.23 -3.02 -1.24
CA VAL A 19 8.21 -2.70 -2.30
C VAL A 19 7.66 -1.56 -3.15
N PHE A 20 8.41 -0.49 -3.27
CA PHE A 20 8.07 0.66 -4.12
C PHE A 20 8.84 0.62 -5.44
N ILE A 21 8.14 0.91 -6.53
CA ILE A 21 8.69 0.99 -7.88
C ILE A 21 8.17 2.28 -8.51
N GLN A 22 9.09 3.13 -8.94
CA GLN A 22 8.79 4.34 -9.68
C GLN A 22 9.19 4.11 -11.14
N ALA A 23 8.20 4.10 -12.04
CA ALA A 23 8.46 4.00 -13.47
C ALA A 23 9.06 5.32 -13.99
N GLN A 24 9.80 5.26 -15.11
CA GLN A 24 10.32 6.46 -15.79
C GLN A 24 9.19 7.39 -16.26
N SER A 25 8.00 6.85 -16.52
CA SER A 25 6.77 7.61 -16.84
C SER A 25 6.27 8.48 -15.69
N GLY A 26 6.76 8.28 -14.47
CA GLY A 26 6.23 8.92 -13.26
C GLY A 26 5.15 8.10 -12.55
N GLU A 27 4.77 6.93 -13.07
CA GLU A 27 3.81 6.04 -12.40
C GLU A 27 4.43 5.36 -11.17
N ARG A 28 3.62 5.30 -10.09
CA ARG A 28 4.00 4.80 -8.78
C ARG A 28 3.34 3.46 -8.51
N TYR A 29 4.15 2.43 -8.28
CA TYR A 29 3.69 1.09 -7.99
C TYR A 29 4.20 0.64 -6.62
N ILE A 30 3.33 0.02 -5.84
CA ILE A 30 3.63 -0.56 -4.54
C ILE A 30 3.22 -2.03 -4.57
N ILE A 31 4.07 -2.93 -4.10
CA ILE A 31 3.75 -4.35 -3.91
C ILE A 31 3.63 -4.58 -2.41
N ASP A 32 2.42 -4.97 -2.00
CA ASP A 32 1.94 -5.12 -0.62
C ASP A 32 2.02 -3.85 0.24
N CYS A 33 1.17 -3.80 1.25
CA CYS A 33 1.05 -2.68 2.18
C CYS A 33 1.30 -3.12 3.64
N GLY A 34 2.36 -3.90 3.84
CA GLY A 34 2.92 -4.20 5.15
C GLY A 34 3.42 -2.93 5.87
N SER A 35 4.00 -3.08 7.07
CA SER A 35 4.33 -1.94 7.93
C SER A 35 5.31 -0.94 7.31
N GLY A 36 6.08 -1.34 6.27
CA GLY A 36 6.94 -0.43 5.51
C GLY A 36 6.22 0.67 4.75
N ILE A 37 4.95 0.47 4.41
CA ILE A 37 4.17 1.46 3.66
C ILE A 37 3.97 2.75 4.45
N ARG A 38 4.05 2.70 5.79
CA ARG A 38 3.93 3.89 6.64
C ARG A 38 5.07 4.87 6.37
N GLN A 39 6.30 4.39 6.27
CA GLN A 39 7.45 5.26 5.98
C GLN A 39 7.38 5.75 4.53
N LEU A 40 7.11 4.84 3.59
CA LEU A 40 6.92 5.18 2.18
C LEU A 40 5.86 6.29 1.99
N GLY A 41 4.75 6.24 2.72
CA GLY A 41 3.72 7.28 2.65
C GLY A 41 4.21 8.65 3.10
N ASN A 42 5.16 8.74 4.05
CA ASN A 42 5.80 10.02 4.39
C ASN A 42 6.71 10.49 3.27
N ASP A 43 7.51 9.57 2.72
CA ASP A 43 8.52 9.88 1.71
C ASP A 43 7.83 10.38 0.42
N LEU A 44 6.77 9.71 -0.04
CA LEU A 44 5.99 10.15 -1.20
C LEU A 44 5.41 11.55 -1.04
N LEU A 45 4.91 11.90 0.15
CA LEU A 45 4.40 13.25 0.42
C LEU A 45 5.53 14.28 0.43
N ALA A 46 6.69 13.95 0.99
CA ALA A 46 7.87 14.81 0.97
C ALA A 46 8.41 15.02 -0.45
N GLU A 47 8.27 14.02 -1.32
CA GLU A 47 8.59 14.07 -2.75
C GLU A 47 7.51 14.76 -3.60
N GLY A 48 6.44 15.25 -2.98
CA GLY A 48 5.44 16.10 -3.64
C GLY A 48 4.22 15.37 -4.19
N LEU A 49 3.93 14.15 -3.72
CA LEU A 49 2.64 13.51 -3.97
C LEU A 49 1.51 14.42 -3.47
N LYS A 50 0.54 14.67 -4.35
CA LYS A 50 -0.51 15.67 -4.13
C LYS A 50 -1.86 15.22 -4.70
N PRO A 51 -2.98 15.91 -4.38
CA PRO A 51 -4.27 15.64 -4.99
C PRO A 51 -4.19 15.64 -6.53
N GLY A 52 -4.82 14.66 -7.17
CA GLY A 52 -4.73 14.39 -8.61
C GLY A 52 -3.73 13.28 -8.97
N ASP A 53 -2.75 13.00 -8.12
CA ASP A 53 -1.77 11.95 -8.36
C ASP A 53 -2.36 10.54 -8.16
N THR A 54 -1.74 9.57 -8.82
CA THR A 54 -2.13 8.16 -8.78
C THR A 54 -1.05 7.28 -8.17
N VAL A 55 -1.47 6.32 -7.34
CA VAL A 55 -0.64 5.24 -6.79
C VAL A 55 -1.31 3.90 -7.08
N HIS A 56 -0.56 2.96 -7.63
CA HIS A 56 -1.00 1.60 -7.90
C HIS A 56 -0.46 0.67 -6.81
N ILE A 57 -1.33 -0.10 -6.16
CA ILE A 57 -0.97 -1.04 -5.11
C ILE A 57 -1.37 -2.45 -5.54
N LEU A 58 -0.39 -3.34 -5.68
CA LEU A 58 -0.60 -4.75 -5.97
C LEU A 58 -0.57 -5.52 -4.65
N ILE A 59 -1.65 -6.24 -4.35
CA ILE A 59 -1.74 -7.07 -3.14
C ILE A 59 -1.58 -8.53 -3.51
N THR A 60 -0.52 -9.15 -3.00
CA THR A 60 -0.21 -10.56 -3.23
C THR A 60 -1.19 -11.46 -2.49
N HIS A 61 -1.40 -11.19 -1.20
CA HIS A 61 -2.37 -11.84 -0.33
C HIS A 61 -2.65 -10.98 0.93
N THR A 62 -3.55 -11.43 1.79
CA THR A 62 -4.04 -10.63 2.94
C THR A 62 -3.66 -11.21 4.29
N HIS A 63 -2.47 -11.81 4.42
CA HIS A 63 -1.91 -11.99 5.76
C HIS A 63 -1.56 -10.63 6.35
N TRP A 64 -1.63 -10.53 7.68
CA TRP A 64 -1.49 -9.24 8.37
C TRP A 64 -0.19 -8.53 8.02
N ASP A 65 0.92 -9.24 7.90
CA ASP A 65 2.20 -8.68 7.51
C ASP A 65 2.23 -8.07 6.09
N HIS A 66 1.26 -8.36 5.24
CA HIS A 66 1.12 -7.77 3.90
C HIS A 66 0.13 -6.61 3.82
N ILE A 67 -0.72 -6.40 4.83
CA ILE A 67 -1.76 -5.36 4.78
C ILE A 67 -1.82 -4.45 6.02
N GLN A 68 -1.17 -4.81 7.13
CA GLN A 68 -1.28 -4.09 8.41
C GLN A 68 -0.85 -2.62 8.36
N GLY A 69 0.02 -2.27 7.41
CA GLY A 69 0.51 -0.90 7.27
C GLY A 69 -0.47 0.03 6.56
N TRP A 70 -1.46 -0.50 5.84
CA TRP A 70 -2.43 0.28 5.06
C TRP A 70 -3.10 1.40 5.87
N MET A 71 -3.53 1.08 7.09
CA MET A 71 -4.16 2.02 8.03
C MET A 71 -3.29 3.22 8.42
N PHE A 72 -1.99 3.18 8.10
CA PHE A 72 -1.03 4.23 8.38
C PHE A 72 -0.41 4.83 7.11
N PHE A 73 -0.91 4.47 5.93
CA PHE A 73 -0.49 5.06 4.67
C PHE A 73 -1.10 6.45 4.51
N LYS A 74 -0.36 7.50 4.92
CA LYS A 74 -0.84 8.89 4.92
C LYS A 74 -1.54 9.32 3.62
N PRO A 75 -1.04 8.99 2.41
CA PRO A 75 -1.74 9.37 1.17
C PRO A 75 -3.19 8.89 1.08
N ALA A 76 -3.59 7.81 1.75
CA ALA A 76 -4.98 7.36 1.82
C ALA A 76 -5.94 8.37 2.48
N TYR A 77 -5.38 9.29 3.29
CA TYR A 77 -6.13 10.31 4.01
C TYR A 77 -6.23 11.64 3.25
N PHE A 78 -5.62 11.79 2.08
CA PHE A 78 -5.64 13.04 1.32
C PHE A 78 -6.73 13.00 0.24
N PRO A 79 -7.68 13.94 0.24
CA PRO A 79 -8.69 14.05 -0.81
C PRO A 79 -8.05 14.18 -2.20
N GLY A 80 -8.62 13.47 -3.17
CA GLY A 80 -8.19 13.56 -4.57
C GLY A 80 -6.92 12.76 -4.92
N VAL A 81 -6.25 12.13 -3.97
CA VAL A 81 -5.24 11.09 -4.29
C VAL A 81 -5.98 9.86 -4.80
N ASN A 82 -5.56 9.32 -5.95
CA ASN A 82 -6.15 8.14 -6.55
C ASN A 82 -5.33 6.89 -6.21
N ILE A 83 -5.95 5.89 -5.61
CA ILE A 83 -5.31 4.64 -5.20
C ILE A 83 -6.01 3.49 -5.91
N HIS A 84 -5.29 2.80 -6.80
CA HIS A 84 -5.79 1.60 -7.46
C HIS A 84 -5.19 0.36 -6.82
N PHE A 85 -6.04 -0.50 -6.30
CA PHE A 85 -5.66 -1.82 -5.80
C PHE A 85 -5.82 -2.88 -6.88
N TYR A 86 -4.85 -3.78 -6.98
CA TYR A 86 -4.87 -4.91 -7.90
C TYR A 86 -4.57 -6.20 -7.16
N SER A 87 -5.38 -7.23 -7.35
CA SER A 87 -5.11 -8.55 -6.80
C SER A 87 -5.89 -9.63 -7.53
N THR A 88 -5.49 -10.88 -7.37
CA THR A 88 -6.27 -12.05 -7.83
C THR A 88 -7.36 -12.46 -6.83
N ILE A 89 -7.49 -11.73 -5.70
CA ILE A 89 -8.46 -12.00 -4.64
C ILE A 89 -9.80 -11.32 -4.97
N PRO A 90 -10.89 -12.07 -5.21
CA PRO A 90 -12.18 -11.50 -5.62
C PRO A 90 -12.80 -10.54 -4.60
N ASN A 91 -12.57 -10.78 -3.31
CA ASN A 91 -13.13 -9.99 -2.22
C ASN A 91 -12.09 -9.13 -1.50
N LEU A 92 -11.12 -8.58 -2.23
CA LEU A 92 -10.05 -7.78 -1.63
C LEU A 92 -10.60 -6.59 -0.83
N GLN A 93 -11.57 -5.86 -1.38
CA GLN A 93 -12.18 -4.71 -0.71
C GLN A 93 -12.80 -5.11 0.65
N GLU A 94 -13.62 -6.16 0.68
CA GLU A 94 -14.23 -6.67 1.91
C GLU A 94 -13.20 -7.10 2.97
N ARG A 95 -12.00 -7.52 2.55
CA ARG A 95 -10.92 -7.87 3.49
C ARG A 95 -10.30 -6.63 4.11
N PHE A 96 -10.12 -5.56 3.33
CA PHE A 96 -9.67 -4.26 3.85
C PHE A 96 -10.73 -3.62 4.77
N GLU A 97 -12.01 -3.73 4.42
CA GLU A 97 -13.11 -3.27 5.28
C GLU A 97 -13.13 -4.02 6.62
N ARG A 98 -12.97 -5.35 6.60
CA ARG A 98 -12.87 -6.16 7.83
C ARG A 98 -11.62 -5.85 8.66
N GLN A 99 -10.49 -5.61 8.00
CA GLN A 99 -9.26 -5.20 8.68
C GLN A 99 -9.46 -3.91 9.49
N GLN A 100 -10.23 -2.97 8.93
CA GLN A 100 -10.54 -1.67 9.50
C GLN A 100 -11.88 -1.64 10.23
N ASN A 101 -12.35 -2.79 10.71
CA ASN A 101 -13.51 -2.84 11.57
C ASN A 101 -13.27 -1.94 12.80
N GLU A 102 -14.32 -1.25 13.25
CA GLU A 102 -14.24 -0.30 14.38
C GLU A 102 -13.73 -0.91 15.69
N GLU A 103 -13.91 -2.22 15.87
CA GLU A 103 -13.34 -2.98 16.99
C GLU A 103 -11.80 -3.02 16.98
N HIS A 104 -11.18 -2.83 15.81
CA HIS A 104 -9.74 -2.97 15.59
C HIS A 104 -9.07 -1.68 15.18
N PHE A 105 -9.81 -0.75 14.53
CA PHE A 105 -9.26 0.52 14.08
C PHE A 105 -10.34 1.61 13.96
N PRO A 106 -10.08 2.85 14.40
CA PRO A 106 -11.11 3.90 14.49
C PRO A 106 -11.48 4.55 13.14
N VAL A 107 -10.78 4.20 12.06
CA VAL A 107 -11.02 4.78 10.72
C VAL A 107 -11.38 3.67 9.75
N THR A 108 -12.61 3.70 9.23
CA THR A 108 -13.07 2.74 8.22
C THR A 108 -12.41 3.00 6.87
N LEU A 109 -12.46 2.01 5.97
CA LEU A 109 -11.95 2.17 4.60
C LEU A 109 -12.66 3.33 3.87
N SER A 110 -13.96 3.51 4.10
CA SER A 110 -14.77 4.57 3.46
C SER A 110 -14.50 5.95 4.04
N SER A 111 -14.07 6.07 5.30
CA SER A 111 -13.71 7.35 5.93
C SER A 111 -12.35 7.91 5.46
N MET A 112 -11.52 7.08 4.82
CA MET A 112 -10.28 7.55 4.18
C MET A 112 -10.61 8.38 2.94
N MET A 113 -10.12 9.62 2.87
CA MET A 113 -10.54 10.61 1.86
C MET A 113 -9.99 10.41 0.44
N SER A 114 -9.04 9.49 0.23
CA SER A 114 -8.55 9.14 -1.11
C SER A 114 -9.63 8.47 -1.97
N ASN A 115 -9.49 8.56 -3.29
CA ASN A 115 -10.27 7.74 -4.21
C ASN A 115 -9.67 6.34 -4.25
N LYS A 116 -10.48 5.30 -4.04
CA LYS A 116 -10.01 3.90 -4.00
C LYS A 116 -10.77 3.08 -5.03
N THR A 117 -10.04 2.33 -5.85
CA THR A 117 -10.63 1.42 -6.85
C THR A 117 -9.97 0.06 -6.75
N PHE A 118 -10.78 -1.00 -6.71
CA PHE A 118 -10.30 -2.37 -6.60
C PHE A 118 -10.47 -3.11 -7.93
N HIS A 119 -9.38 -3.66 -8.45
CA HIS A 119 -9.32 -4.39 -9.71
C HIS A 119 -9.03 -5.86 -9.44
N LEU A 120 -9.94 -6.74 -9.86
CA LEU A 120 -9.72 -8.17 -9.88
C LEU A 120 -8.87 -8.55 -11.11
N LEU A 121 -7.72 -9.17 -10.84
CA LEU A 121 -6.82 -9.67 -11.87
C LEU A 121 -7.15 -11.12 -12.22
N GLU A 122 -7.15 -11.40 -13.52
CA GLU A 122 -7.13 -12.77 -14.03
C GLU A 122 -5.69 -13.29 -14.04
N LYS A 123 -5.50 -14.56 -13.68
CA LYS A 123 -4.18 -15.20 -13.77
C LYS A 123 -3.66 -15.13 -15.20
N MET A 124 -2.36 -14.83 -15.35
CA MET A 124 -1.66 -14.77 -16.64
C MET A 124 -2.12 -13.65 -17.58
N LYS A 125 -2.96 -12.72 -17.13
CA LYS A 125 -3.33 -11.54 -17.90
C LYS A 125 -2.26 -10.46 -17.74
N VAL A 126 -1.66 -10.05 -18.87
CA VAL A 126 -0.76 -8.90 -18.90
C VAL A 126 -1.58 -7.63 -18.68
N LEU A 127 -1.24 -6.88 -17.63
CA LEU A 127 -1.73 -5.52 -17.45
C LEU A 127 -1.06 -4.65 -18.50
N LYS A 128 -1.86 -4.18 -19.47
CA LYS A 128 -1.41 -3.12 -20.38
C LYS A 128 -1.57 -1.81 -19.62
N SER A 129 -0.47 -1.07 -19.46
CA SER A 129 -0.56 0.32 -19.04
C SER A 129 -1.47 1.06 -20.02
N VAL A 130 -2.37 1.88 -19.49
CA VAL A 130 -3.10 2.85 -20.31
C VAL A 130 -2.09 3.94 -20.64
N LEU A 131 -1.32 3.71 -21.72
CA LEU A 131 -0.45 4.72 -22.34
C LEU A 131 -1.31 5.64 -23.20
#